data_AF-A0A924TI20-F1
#
_entry.id   AF-A0A924TI20-F1
#
_cell.length_a   1.000
_cell.length_b   1.000
_cell.length_c   1.000
_cell.angle_alpha   90.00
_cell.angle_beta   90.00
_cell.angle_gamma   90.00
#
_symmetry.space_group_name_H-M   'P 1'
#
loop_
_entity.id
_entity.type
_entity.pdbx_description
1 polymer ?
#
loop_
_entity_poly.entity_id
_entity_poly.type
_entity_poly.pdbx_seq_one_letter_code
_entity_poly.pdbx_strand_id
1 'polypeptide(L)' 'MRTTAIAFILLFICLRVYCQIPDTTTVVQVSKYKIIKGKASFYSLNLHGTKTSTGETFDNNKMTAASNSFK' A
#
# COMPACT_ATOMS: atom_id res chain seq x y z
N MET A 1 34.25 -27.24 -36.91
CA MET A 1 32.77 -27.30 -36.77
C MET A 1 32.28 -27.95 -35.48
N ARG A 2 33.02 -28.89 -34.85
CA ARG A 2 32.59 -29.54 -33.59
C ARG A 2 32.83 -28.69 -32.32
N THR A 3 33.92 -27.92 -32.26
CA THR A 3 34.28 -27.07 -31.12
C THR A 3 33.41 -25.82 -31.00
N THR A 4 32.98 -25.24 -32.13
CA THR A 4 32.07 -24.09 -32.17
C THR A 4 30.68 -24.46 -31.65
N ALA A 5 30.17 -25.66 -31.99
CA ALA A 5 28.88 -26.16 -31.50
C ALA A 5 28.86 -26.33 -29.96
N ILE A 6 29.95 -26.82 -29.37
CA ILE A 6 30.07 -26.98 -27.90
C ILE A 6 30.10 -25.60 -27.21
N ALA A 7 30.76 -24.60 -27.79
CA ALA A 7 30.78 -23.24 -27.25
C ALA A 7 29.39 -22.58 -27.23
N PHE A 8 28.58 -22.80 -28.27
CA PHE A 8 27.20 -22.30 -28.30
C PHE A 8 26.29 -23.01 -27.30
N ILE A 9 26.50 -24.32 -27.06
CA ILE A 9 25.75 -25.09 -26.07
C ILE A 9 26.07 -24.61 -24.65
N LEU A 10 27.35 -24.39 -24.33
CA LEU A 10 27.77 -23.87 -23.03
C LEU A 10 27.27 -22.43 -22.79
N LEU A 11 27.25 -21.59 -23.83
CA LEU A 11 26.71 -20.23 -23.75
C LEU A 11 25.20 -20.22 -23.46
N PHE A 12 24.45 -21.12 -24.10
CA PHE A 12 23.00 -21.26 -23.86
C PHE A 12 22.68 -21.79 -22.45
N ILE A 13 23.48 -22.72 -21.93
CA ILE A 13 23.33 -23.25 -20.58
C ILE A 13 23.60 -22.14 -19.54
N CYS A 14 24.67 -21.37 -19.70
CA CYS A 14 24.96 -20.23 -18.83
C CYS A 14 23.81 -19.21 -18.82
N LEU A 15 23.24 -18.86 -19.99
CA LEU A 15 22.15 -17.89 -20.09
C LEU A 15 20.88 -18.33 -19.33
N ARG A 16 20.59 -19.64 -19.28
CA ARG A 16 19.44 -20.17 -18.54
C ARG A 16 19.60 -20.08 -17.02
N VAL A 17 20.83 -20.21 -16.51
CA VAL A 17 21.13 -20.13 -15.07
C VAL A 17 21.03 -18.69 -14.56
N TYR A 18 21.42 -17.69 -15.36
CA TYR A 18 21.34 -16.28 -14.97
C TYR A 18 19.92 -15.70 -14.88
N CYS A 19 18.90 -16.34 -15.49
CA CYS A 19 17.53 -15.82 -15.49
C CYS A 19 16.67 -16.20 -14.28
N GLN A 20 17.16 -17.03 -13.35
CA GLN A 20 16.41 -17.37 -12.13
C GLN A 20 16.66 -16.31 -11.06
N ILE A 21 16.05 -15.13 -11.25
CA ILE A 21 15.95 -14.12 -10.19
C ILE A 21 14.91 -14.65 -9.19
N PRO A 22 15.25 -14.90 -7.92
CA PRO A 22 14.26 -15.25 -6.92
C PRO A 22 13.42 -14.01 -6.64
N ASP A 23 12.17 -14.01 -7.12
CA ASP A 23 11.16 -13.03 -6.70
C ASP A 23 10.95 -13.21 -5.20
N THR A 24 11.72 -12.45 -4.41
CA THR A 24 11.54 -12.34 -2.97
C THR A 24 10.27 -11.51 -2.76
N THR A 25 9.13 -12.15 -3.00
CA THR A 25 7.81 -11.59 -2.72
C THR A 25 7.69 -11.62 -1.21
N THR A 26 8.13 -10.55 -0.55
CA THR A 26 7.77 -10.30 0.84
C THR A 26 6.25 -10.20 0.89
N VAL A 27 5.61 -11.26 1.34
CA VAL A 27 4.18 -11.27 1.63
C VAL A 27 3.92 -10.31 2.78
N VAL A 28 3.73 -9.02 2.43
CA VAL A 28 3.16 -8.03 3.34
C VAL A 28 1.84 -8.61 3.79
N GLN A 29 1.79 -9.07 5.05
CA GLN A 29 0.59 -9.59 5.67
C GLN A 29 -0.43 -8.45 5.70
N VAL A 30 -1.28 -8.36 4.68
CA VAL A 30 -2.39 -7.42 4.64
C VAL A 30 -3.37 -7.91 5.71
N SER A 31 -3.22 -7.38 6.92
CA SER A 31 -4.15 -7.64 8.01
C SER A 31 -5.54 -7.38 7.48
N LYS A 32 -6.42 -8.39 7.55
CA LYS A 32 -7.79 -8.32 7.05
C LYS A 32 -8.47 -7.07 7.64
N TYR A 33 -8.64 -6.04 6.83
CA TYR A 33 -9.29 -4.79 7.27
C TYR A 33 -10.70 -5.14 7.73
N LYS A 34 -11.02 -4.82 8.99
CA LYS A 34 -12.36 -4.99 9.52
C LYS A 34 -13.26 -3.93 8.91
N ILE A 35 -14.14 -4.33 8.00
CA ILE A 35 -15.17 -3.42 7.47
C ILE A 35 -16.19 -3.18 8.58
N ILE A 36 -16.27 -1.93 9.05
CA ILE A 36 -17.25 -1.49 10.04
C ILE A 36 -18.31 -0.66 9.30
N LYS A 37 -19.59 -1.08 9.38
CA LYS A 37 -20.73 -0.32 8.87
C LYS A 37 -21.30 0.55 9.98
N GLY A 38 -21.72 1.77 9.65
CA GLY A 38 -22.28 2.72 10.60
C GLY A 38 -23.05 3.84 9.91
N LYS A 39 -23.63 4.75 10.70
CA LYS A 39 -24.22 5.98 10.19
C LYS A 39 -23.15 7.06 10.10
N ALA A 40 -23.12 7.77 8.99
CA ALA A 40 -22.30 8.95 8.80
C ALA A 40 -23.20 10.19 8.65
N SER A 41 -22.75 11.30 9.23
CA SER A 41 -23.37 12.61 9.11
C SER A 41 -22.27 13.65 8.93
N PHE A 42 -22.63 14.84 8.44
CA PHE A 42 -21.71 15.94 8.24
C PHE A 42 -21.95 17.06 9.26
N TYR A 43 -20.89 17.84 9.53
CA TYR A 43 -20.99 19.04 10.35
C TYR A 43 -21.49 20.23 9.54
N SER A 44 -22.25 21.11 10.19
CA SER A 44 -22.69 22.38 9.61
C SER A 44 -21.53 23.38 9.50
N LEU A 45 -21.67 24.32 8.57
CA LEU A 45 -20.68 25.37 8.31
C LEU A 45 -20.46 26.29 9.53
N ASN A 46 -21.44 26.40 10.42
CA ASN A 46 -21.34 27.21 11.64
C ASN A 46 -20.25 26.74 12.62
N LEU A 47 -19.78 25.50 12.50
CA LEU A 47 -18.70 24.96 13.32
C LEU A 47 -17.31 25.30 12.77
N HIS A 48 -17.20 25.82 11.55
CA HIS A 48 -15.92 26.20 10.95
C HIS A 48 -15.18 27.20 11.85
N GLY A 49 -13.91 26.94 12.15
CA GLY A 49 -13.10 27.76 13.06
C GLY A 49 -13.20 27.37 14.55
N THR A 50 -14.09 26.43 14.92
CA THR A 50 -14.19 25.96 16.32
C THR A 50 -13.12 24.91 16.65
N LYS A 51 -12.87 24.68 17.94
CA LYS A 51 -11.90 23.69 18.42
C LYS A 51 -12.49 22.28 18.45
N THR A 52 -11.78 21.31 17.89
CA THR A 52 -12.10 19.87 17.97
C THR A 52 -11.62 19.27 19.30
N SER A 53 -12.00 18.02 19.59
CA SER A 53 -11.51 17.28 20.76
C SER A 53 -9.99 17.03 20.74
N THR A 54 -9.36 17.06 19.56
CA THR A 54 -7.90 16.99 19.39
C THR A 54 -7.21 18.34 19.63
N GLY A 55 -7.96 19.42 19.84
CA GLY A 55 -7.43 20.79 20.00
C GLY A 55 -7.14 21.51 18.69
N GLU A 56 -7.30 20.83 17.56
CA GLU A 56 -7.19 21.42 16.23
C GLU A 56 -8.39 22.32 15.92
N THR A 57 -8.24 23.22 14.96
CA THR A 57 -9.35 24.05 14.49
C THR A 57 -10.06 23.35 13.34
N PHE A 58 -11.37 23.15 13.46
CA PHE A 58 -12.19 22.54 12.42
C PHE A 58 -12.25 23.43 11.19
N ASP A 59 -11.97 22.84 10.03
CA ASP A 59 -12.04 23.47 8.72
C ASP A 59 -12.85 22.57 7.79
N ASN A 60 -13.97 23.12 7.31
CA ASN A 60 -14.91 22.40 6.44
C ASN A 60 -14.36 22.12 5.03
N ASN A 61 -13.29 22.82 4.61
CA ASN A 61 -12.64 22.57 3.33
C ASN A 61 -11.67 21.38 3.38
N LYS A 62 -11.39 20.84 4.58
CA LYS A 62 -10.49 19.71 4.78
C LYS A 62 -11.25 18.40 4.83
N MET A 63 -10.56 17.32 4.45
CA MET A 63 -11.07 15.96 4.54
C MET A 63 -10.90 15.42 5.97
N THR A 64 -11.66 15.99 6.91
CA THR A 64 -11.60 15.66 8.34
C THR A 64 -12.88 14.96 8.78
N ALA A 65 -12.77 13.96 9.65
CA ALA A 65 -13.90 13.23 10.23
C ALA A 65 -13.75 13.09 11.75
N ALA A 66 -14.86 12.83 12.43
CA ALA A 66 -14.88 12.55 13.87
C ALA A 66 -15.29 11.08 14.12
N SER A 67 -14.64 10.45 15.09
CA SER A 67 -14.97 9.10 15.54
C SER A 67 -14.73 8.96 17.04
N ASN A 68 -15.60 8.21 17.71
CA ASN A 68 -15.44 7.84 19.12
C ASN A 68 -14.48 6.64 19.32
N SER A 69 -13.90 6.12 18.24
CA SER A 69 -12.96 4.99 18.31
C SER A 69 -11.56 5.39 18.80
N PHE A 70 -11.28 6.69 18.97
CA PHE A 70 -10.05 7.16 19.58
C PHE A 70 -10.20 7.07 21.10
N LYS A 71 -9.56 6.07 21.70
CA LYS A 71 -9.47 5.86 23.15
C LYS A 71 -8.03 6.09 23.59
#